data_AF-A0A936FSW0-F1
#
_entry.id   AF-A0A936FSW0-F1
#
_cell.length_a   1.000
_cell.length_b   1.000
_cell.length_c   1.000
_cell.angle_alpha   90.00
_cell.angle_beta   90.00
_cell.angle_gamma   90.00
#
_symmetry.space_group_name_H-M   'P 1'
#
loop_
_entity.id
_entity.type
_entity.pdbx_description
1 polymer ?
#
loop_
_entity_poly.entity_id
_entity_poly.type
_entity_poly.pdbx_seq_one_letter_code
_entity_poly.pdbx_strand_id
1 'polypeptide(L)'
;MKLKNYKDFLEHVSEIQFPKMEIGKYRLIITPKEIKINSNHIKNASLLHVTDISVLANSYEYYEKNEDDLSKLNQMVFFIVDKKSGKPIGNAQVRLSNYYKTIKDSIVYTNQMGYIDLSKLNDFNEYSIKFNNDSITLNDATFLILHTKS
;
A
#
# COMPACT_ATOMS: atom_id res chain seq x y z
N MET A 1 33.26 29.87 -22.92
CA MET A 1 33.42 29.45 -21.51
C MET A 1 32.08 28.91 -21.03
N LYS A 2 31.89 27.58 -20.96
CA LYS A 2 30.63 26.94 -20.54
C LYS A 2 30.59 26.90 -19.01
N LEU A 3 29.56 27.52 -18.42
CA LEU A 3 29.25 27.38 -16.99
C LEU A 3 28.91 25.91 -16.70
N LYS A 4 29.76 25.20 -15.94
CA LYS A 4 29.41 23.90 -15.36
C LYS A 4 28.45 24.14 -14.21
N ASN A 5 27.25 23.59 -14.30
CA ASN A 5 26.25 23.66 -13.24
C ASN A 5 26.66 22.66 -12.13
N TYR A 6 27.31 23.14 -11.07
CA TYR A 6 27.82 22.32 -9.94
C TYR A 6 26.71 21.74 -9.04
N LYS A 7 25.46 21.69 -9.52
CA LYS A 7 24.28 21.24 -8.78
C LYS A 7 23.60 20.00 -9.36
N ASP A 8 24.18 19.36 -10.38
CA ASP A 8 23.77 18.01 -10.76
C ASP A 8 24.38 17.03 -9.75
N PHE A 9 23.69 16.83 -8.63
CA PHE A 9 23.90 15.63 -7.84
C PHE A 9 23.53 14.44 -8.72
N LEU A 10 24.52 13.68 -9.16
CA LEU A 10 24.31 12.42 -9.86
C LEU A 10 23.58 11.47 -8.89
N GLU A 11 22.27 11.36 -9.04
CA GLU A 11 21.49 10.34 -8.34
C GLU A 11 21.90 8.97 -8.89
N HIS A 12 22.66 8.23 -8.09
CA HIS A 12 23.03 6.86 -8.42
C HIS A 12 21.92 5.91 -7.97
N VAL A 13 21.07 5.50 -8.90
CA VAL A 13 20.11 4.41 -8.69
C VAL A 13 20.81 3.08 -8.97
N SER A 14 20.72 2.13 -8.04
CA SER A 14 21.20 0.77 -8.25
C SER A 14 20.07 -0.21 -7.97
N GLU A 15 19.97 -1.23 -8.82
CA GLU A 15 19.02 -2.32 -8.65
C GLU A 15 19.69 -3.49 -7.93
N ILE A 16 19.07 -3.98 -6.86
CA ILE A 16 19.52 -5.17 -6.13
C ILE A 16 18.62 -6.33 -6.53
N GLN A 17 19.23 -7.40 -7.05
CA GLN A 17 18.51 -8.64 -7.34
C GLN A 17 18.21 -9.38 -6.04
N PHE A 18 16.93 -9.61 -5.77
CA PHE A 18 16.47 -10.44 -4.65
C PHE A 18 16.17 -11.86 -5.14
N PRO A 19 16.44 -12.90 -4.33
CA PRO A 19 15.95 -14.24 -4.63
C PRO A 19 14.41 -14.24 -4.64
N LYS A 20 13.81 -15.26 -5.27
CA LYS A 20 12.36 -15.44 -5.19
C LYS A 20 11.93 -15.57 -3.72
N MET A 21 11.05 -14.68 -3.29
CA MET A 21 10.54 -14.63 -1.93
C MET A 21 9.14 -15.25 -1.86
N GLU A 22 8.82 -15.86 -0.71
CA GLU A 22 7.46 -16.29 -0.42
C GLU A 22 6.55 -15.08 -0.13
N ILE A 23 5.24 -15.29 -0.18
CA ILE A 23 4.27 -14.26 0.18
C ILE A 23 4.45 -13.90 1.66
N GLY A 24 4.54 -12.60 1.96
CA GLY A 24 4.73 -12.15 3.33
C GLY A 24 5.23 -10.71 3.45
N LYS A 25 5.45 -10.31 4.70
CA LYS A 25 5.99 -9.00 5.07
C LYS A 25 7.44 -9.17 5.52
N TYR A 26 8.32 -8.38 4.93
CA TYR A 26 9.75 -8.44 5.19
C TYR A 26 10.27 -7.07 5.60
N ARG A 27 11.27 -7.07 6.49
CA ARG A 27 12.03 -5.87 6.84
C ARG A 27 13.41 -5.98 6.21
N LEU A 28 13.68 -5.10 5.27
CA LEU A 28 15.01 -4.96 4.67
C LEU A 28 15.85 -4.08 5.58
N ILE A 29 17.00 -4.58 5.99
CA ILE A 29 17.96 -3.85 6.82
C ILE A 29 19.24 -3.71 6.00
N ILE A 30 19.63 -2.47 5.72
CA ILE A 30 20.85 -2.18 4.96
C ILE A 30 21.90 -1.72 5.96
N THR A 31 23.00 -2.46 6.05
CA THR A 31 24.12 -2.11 6.93
C THR A 31 25.43 -2.04 6.12
N PRO A 32 26.33 -1.10 6.44
CA PRO A 32 27.69 -1.16 5.97
C PRO A 32 28.34 -2.47 6.44
N LYS A 33 29.17 -3.06 5.57
CA LYS A 33 29.84 -4.36 5.79
C LYS A 33 30.63 -4.44 7.11
N GLU A 34 31.06 -3.29 7.63
CA GLU A 34 31.95 -3.19 8.80
C GLU A 34 31.21 -2.95 10.13
N ILE A 35 29.90 -2.69 10.10
CA ILE A 35 29.11 -2.46 11.31
C ILE A 35 28.46 -3.77 11.74
N LYS A 36 28.87 -4.30 12.90
CA LYS A 36 28.12 -5.38 13.56
C LYS A 36 26.72 -4.88 13.88
N ILE A 37 25.70 -5.64 13.49
CA ILE A 37 24.30 -5.33 13.77
C ILE A 37 24.11 -5.30 15.29
N ASN A 38 24.18 -4.11 15.87
CA ASN A 38 23.68 -3.82 17.22
C ASN A 38 22.39 -3.00 17.06
N SER A 39 21.49 -3.08 18.03
CA SER A 39 20.17 -2.45 17.99
C SER A 39 20.20 -0.93 17.79
N ASN A 40 21.35 -0.28 18.02
CA ASN A 40 21.49 1.17 18.04
C ASN A 40 22.03 1.77 16.73
N HIS A 41 22.32 0.94 15.71
CA HIS A 41 22.90 1.41 14.44
C HIS A 41 22.08 1.06 13.19
N ILE A 42 20.85 0.55 13.34
CA ILE A 42 19.93 0.35 12.21
C ILE A 42 19.37 1.72 11.81
N LYS A 43 20.09 2.43 10.92
CA LYS A 43 19.66 3.74 10.42
C LYS A 43 18.76 3.66 9.19
N ASN A 44 18.87 2.59 8.39
CA ASN A 44 18.14 2.43 7.15
C ASN A 44 17.42 1.08 7.13
N ALA A 45 16.11 1.12 7.30
CA ALA A 45 15.25 -0.04 7.12
C ALA A 45 14.09 0.29 6.19
N SER A 46 13.73 -0.66 5.33
CA SER A 46 12.57 -0.58 4.45
C SER A 46 11.63 -1.75 4.73
N LEU A 47 10.34 -1.55 4.51
CA LEU A 47 9.35 -2.62 4.55
C LEU A 47 9.06 -3.08 3.13
N LEU A 48 9.04 -4.39 2.92
CA LEU A 48 8.70 -5.02 1.65
C LEU A 48 7.49 -5.94 1.87
N HIS A 49 6.44 -5.73 1.09
CA HIS A 49 5.30 -6.65 1.02
C HIS A 49 5.40 -7.47 -0.26
N VAL A 50 5.57 -8.79 -0.12
CA VAL A 50 5.52 -9.74 -1.22
C VAL A 50 4.12 -10.33 -1.25
N THR A 51 3.36 -10.03 -2.30
CA THR A 51 1.94 -10.38 -2.44
C THR A 51 1.58 -10.51 -3.91
N ASP A 52 0.63 -11.41 -4.19
CA ASP A 52 -0.06 -11.55 -5.46
C ASP A 52 -1.32 -10.68 -5.53
N ILE A 53 -1.68 -9.97 -4.46
CA ILE A 53 -2.80 -9.03 -4.45
C ILE A 53 -2.34 -7.67 -5.00
N SER A 54 -3.10 -7.12 -5.94
CA SER A 54 -2.99 -5.73 -6.38
C SER A 54 -4.28 -4.97 -6.09
N VAL A 55 -4.14 -3.70 -5.70
CA VAL A 55 -5.26 -2.85 -5.32
C VAL A 55 -5.20 -1.59 -6.15
N LEU A 56 -6.27 -1.33 -6.88
CA LEU A 56 -6.50 -0.09 -7.59
C LEU A 56 -7.44 0.74 -6.72
N ALA A 57 -6.89 1.79 -6.11
CA ALA A 57 -7.64 2.72 -5.29
C ALA A 57 -7.98 3.97 -6.09
N ASN A 58 -9.24 4.38 -6.05
CA ASN A 58 -9.68 5.66 -6.58
C ASN A 58 -10.36 6.44 -5.46
N SER A 59 -9.92 7.69 -5.28
CA SER A 59 -10.54 8.65 -4.37
C SER A 59 -11.07 9.83 -5.17
N TYR A 60 -12.33 10.16 -5.02
CA TYR A 60 -12.91 11.35 -5.63
C TYR A 60 -13.80 12.09 -4.64
N GLU A 61 -13.85 13.40 -4.79
CA GLU A 61 -14.63 14.28 -3.95
C GLU A 61 -15.96 14.55 -4.64
N TYR A 62 -17.06 14.34 -3.91
CA TYR A 62 -18.40 14.70 -4.37
C TYR A 62 -19.06 15.63 -3.37
N TYR A 63 -19.73 16.66 -3.87
CA TYR A 63 -20.52 17.59 -3.05
C TYR A 63 -21.98 17.17 -3.13
N GLU A 64 -22.49 16.63 -2.03
CA GLU A 64 -23.93 16.38 -1.91
C GLU A 64 -24.58 17.69 -1.47
N LYS A 65 -25.38 18.28 -2.36
CA LYS A 65 -26.17 19.46 -2.05
C LYS A 65 -27.51 19.00 -1.50
N ASN A 66 -27.61 18.91 -0.17
CA ASN A 66 -28.91 18.90 0.48
C ASN A 66 -29.41 20.34 0.60
N GLU A 67 -30.72 20.55 0.67
CA GLU A 67 -31.37 21.86 0.53
C GLU A 67 -30.77 22.96 1.45
N ASP A 68 -30.13 22.58 2.56
CA ASP A 68 -29.51 23.48 3.53
C ASP A 68 -28.03 23.22 3.86
N ASP A 69 -27.35 22.25 3.22
CA ASP A 69 -25.95 21.94 3.57
C ASP A 69 -25.11 21.43 2.39
N LEU A 70 -23.88 21.96 2.29
CA LEU A 70 -22.89 21.62 1.27
C LEU A 70 -21.84 20.72 1.92
N SER A 71 -22.18 19.44 2.02
CA SER A 71 -21.29 18.46 2.65
C SER A 71 -20.31 17.88 1.62
N LYS A 72 -19.02 17.93 1.96
CA LYS A 72 -17.95 17.32 1.15
C LYS A 72 -17.85 15.84 1.54
N LEU A 73 -18.17 14.95 0.61
CA LEU A 73 -18.00 13.51 0.79
C LEU A 73 -16.78 13.04 0.01
N ASN A 74 -15.82 12.44 0.72
CA ASN A 74 -14.73 11.72 0.10
C ASN A 74 -15.21 10.31 -0.23
N GLN A 75 -15.28 9.98 -1.51
CA GLN A 75 -15.61 8.63 -1.95
C GLN A 75 -14.31 7.87 -2.21
N MET A 76 -14.16 6.70 -1.60
CA MET A 76 -13.02 5.81 -1.80
C MET A 76 -13.52 4.46 -2.31
N VAL A 77 -12.96 4.02 -3.43
CA VAL A 77 -13.35 2.78 -4.09
C VAL A 77 -12.11 1.94 -4.34
N PHE A 78 -12.18 0.64 -4.03
CA PHE A 78 -11.12 -0.31 -4.37
C PHE A 78 -11.59 -1.32 -5.42
N PHE A 79 -10.68 -1.63 -6.34
CA PHE A 79 -10.72 -2.85 -7.13
C PHE A 79 -9.52 -3.72 -6.77
N ILE A 80 -9.81 -4.94 -6.34
CA ILE A 80 -8.81 -5.91 -5.89
C ILE A 80 -8.67 -6.98 -6.96
N VAL A 81 -7.44 -7.16 -7.45
CA VAL A 81 -7.13 -8.07 -8.56
C VAL A 81 -5.93 -8.95 -8.24
N ASP A 82 -5.91 -10.13 -8.85
CA ASP A 82 -4.77 -11.04 -8.81
C ASP A 82 -3.68 -10.52 -9.77
N LYS A 83 -2.50 -10.21 -9.24
CA LYS A 83 -1.39 -9.59 -9.97
C LYS A 83 -0.84 -10.48 -11.08
N LYS A 84 -0.98 -11.80 -10.96
CA LYS A 84 -0.49 -12.76 -11.95
C LYS A 84 -1.41 -12.87 -13.16
N SER A 85 -2.71 -12.95 -12.92
CA SER A 85 -3.73 -13.17 -13.94
C SER A 85 -4.44 -11.90 -14.41
N GLY A 86 -4.33 -10.81 -13.65
CA GLY A 86 -5.10 -9.58 -13.84
C GLY A 86 -6.60 -9.74 -13.55
N LYS A 87 -7.04 -10.91 -13.05
CA LYS A 87 -8.46 -11.19 -12.81
C LYS A 87 -8.93 -10.57 -11.50
N PRO A 88 -10.19 -10.12 -11.40
CA PRO A 88 -10.74 -9.66 -10.14
C PRO A 88 -10.77 -10.74 -9.06
N ILE A 89 -10.54 -10.34 -7.81
CA ILE A 89 -10.61 -11.23 -6.65
C ILE A 89 -11.94 -11.00 -5.93
N GLY A 90 -12.87 -11.94 -6.11
CA GLY A 90 -14.14 -11.95 -5.39
C GLY A 90 -14.01 -12.44 -3.95
N ASN A 91 -14.88 -11.95 -3.07
CA ASN A 91 -14.95 -12.33 -1.64
C ASN A 91 -13.62 -12.12 -0.87
N ALA A 92 -12.76 -11.21 -1.32
CA ALA A 92 -11.60 -10.80 -0.53
C ALA A 92 -12.09 -10.07 0.72
N GLN A 93 -11.54 -10.45 1.87
CA GLN A 93 -11.86 -9.81 3.13
C GLN A 93 -11.06 -8.51 3.24
N VAL A 94 -11.73 -7.39 3.46
CA VAL A 94 -11.12 -6.09 3.71
C VAL A 94 -11.45 -5.68 5.13
N ARG A 95 -10.44 -5.66 6.00
CA ARG A 95 -10.51 -5.11 7.34
C ARG A 95 -10.14 -3.64 7.29
N LEU A 96 -11.02 -2.81 7.82
CA LEU A 96 -10.87 -1.38 7.95
C LEU A 96 -10.56 -1.08 9.40
N SER A 97 -9.45 -0.40 9.64
CA SER A 97 -9.03 -0.01 10.99
C SER A 97 -8.61 1.46 11.00
N ASN A 98 -8.75 2.07 12.16
CA ASN A 98 -8.21 3.38 12.42
C ASN A 98 -6.92 3.21 13.23
N TYR A 99 -5.83 3.85 12.77
CA TYR A 99 -4.53 3.85 13.44
C TYR A 99 -4.61 4.21 14.92
N TYR A 100 -5.50 5.15 15.28
CA TYR A 100 -5.73 5.60 16.65
C TYR A 100 -6.64 4.66 17.45
N LYS A 101 -7.19 3.61 16.84
CA LYS A 101 -8.11 2.62 17.43
C LYS A 101 -9.31 3.23 18.15
N THR A 102 -9.69 4.44 17.76
CA THR A 102 -10.83 5.17 18.31
C THR A 102 -12.16 4.59 17.84
N ILE A 103 -12.15 3.89 16.70
CA ILE A 103 -13.32 3.29 16.08
C ILE A 103 -13.10 1.78 16.01
N LYS A 104 -14.16 1.03 16.25
CA LYS A 104 -14.14 -0.43 16.14
C LYS A 104 -13.87 -0.82 14.70
N ASP A 105 -12.93 -1.74 14.50
CA ASP A 105 -12.63 -2.28 13.19
C ASP A 105 -13.88 -2.80 12.49
N SER A 106 -13.97 -2.52 11.19
CA SER A 106 -15.01 -3.02 10.32
C SER A 106 -14.45 -4.06 9.37
N ILE A 107 -15.27 -5.04 8.99
CA ILE A 107 -14.92 -6.05 8.00
C ILE A 107 -15.98 -6.01 6.92
N VAL A 108 -15.51 -5.86 5.69
CA VAL A 108 -16.31 -5.84 4.48
C VAL A 108 -15.67 -6.77 3.45
N TYR A 109 -16.42 -7.14 2.41
CA TYR A 109 -15.95 -8.11 1.42
C TYR A 109 -16.13 -7.55 0.01
N THR A 110 -15.19 -7.87 -0.89
CA THR A 110 -15.36 -7.52 -2.30
C THR A 110 -16.49 -8.33 -2.93
N ASN A 111 -17.18 -7.73 -3.89
CA ASN A 111 -18.13 -8.45 -4.74
C ASN A 111 -17.37 -9.35 -5.75
N GLN A 112 -18.11 -10.06 -6.62
CA GLN A 112 -17.54 -10.97 -7.63
C GLN A 112 -16.59 -10.28 -8.64
N MET A 113 -16.71 -8.96 -8.81
CA MET A 113 -15.85 -8.15 -9.67
C MET A 113 -14.65 -7.56 -8.91
N GLY A 114 -14.36 -8.05 -7.70
CA GLY A 114 -13.28 -7.52 -6.86
C GLY A 114 -13.50 -6.08 -6.40
N TYR A 115 -14.71 -5.56 -6.53
CA TYR A 115 -15.04 -4.17 -6.23
C TYR A 115 -15.56 -4.02 -4.81
N ILE A 116 -15.20 -2.91 -4.18
CA ILE A 116 -15.79 -2.44 -2.95
C ILE A 116 -15.87 -0.91 -2.89
N ASP A 117 -17.01 -0.41 -2.42
CA ASP A 117 -17.26 1.00 -2.14
C ASP A 117 -17.08 1.26 -0.63
N LEU A 118 -16.14 2.15 -0.29
CA LEU A 118 -15.82 2.57 1.07
C LEU A 118 -16.30 3.99 1.37
N SER A 119 -17.10 4.61 0.49
CA SER A 119 -17.54 6.02 0.59
C SER A 119 -18.36 6.35 1.84
N LYS A 120 -18.87 5.34 2.55
CA LYS A 120 -19.60 5.51 3.83
C LYS A 120 -18.70 5.34 5.05
N LEU A 121 -17.40 5.15 4.84
CA LEU A 121 -16.44 4.66 5.84
C LEU A 121 -15.24 5.62 5.92
N ASN A 122 -15.54 6.91 6.11
CA ASN A 122 -14.56 8.02 6.03
C ASN A 122 -13.58 8.08 7.20
N ASP A 123 -13.81 7.31 8.26
CA ASP A 123 -13.03 7.41 9.48
C ASP A 123 -11.91 6.35 9.60
N PHE A 124 -11.67 5.57 8.55
CA PHE A 124 -10.62 4.55 8.51
C PHE A 124 -9.41 5.05 7.69
N ASN A 125 -8.21 4.73 8.15
CA ASN A 125 -6.94 5.14 7.52
C ASN A 125 -5.94 3.98 7.37
N GLU A 126 -6.32 2.77 7.76
CA GLU A 126 -5.58 1.55 7.49
C GLU A 126 -6.53 0.51 6.89
N TYR A 127 -6.06 -0.12 5.80
CA TYR A 127 -6.82 -1.12 5.06
C TYR A 127 -6.00 -2.41 4.99
N SER A 128 -6.49 -3.49 5.58
CA SER A 128 -5.88 -4.81 5.44
C SER A 128 -6.76 -5.70 4.58
N ILE A 129 -6.21 -6.15 3.46
CA ILE A 129 -6.90 -7.02 2.51
C ILE A 129 -6.32 -8.41 2.67
N LYS A 130 -7.18 -9.42 2.76
CA LYS A 130 -6.82 -10.83 2.88
C LYS A 130 -7.60 -11.65 1.87
N PHE A 131 -6.91 -12.52 1.15
CA PHE A 131 -7.51 -13.52 0.29
C PHE A 131 -6.65 -14.79 0.33
N ASN A 132 -7.28 -15.93 0.65
CA ASN A 132 -6.58 -17.19 0.93
C ASN A 132 -5.45 -17.00 1.98
N ASN A 133 -4.22 -17.34 1.60
CA ASN A 133 -3.01 -17.21 2.44
C ASN A 133 -2.23 -15.90 2.18
N ASP A 134 -2.76 -15.01 1.34
CA ASP A 134 -2.12 -13.75 0.97
C ASP A 134 -2.78 -12.56 1.70
N SER A 135 -1.99 -11.53 1.96
CA SER A 135 -2.46 -10.29 2.54
C SER A 135 -1.60 -9.09 2.18
N ILE A 136 -2.25 -7.94 2.05
CA ILE A 136 -1.60 -6.64 1.93
C ILE A 136 -2.21 -5.68 2.95
N THR A 137 -1.37 -4.80 3.50
CA THR A 137 -1.84 -3.65 4.30
C THR A 137 -1.48 -2.38 3.55
N LEU A 138 -2.48 -1.53 3.36
CA LEU A 138 -2.35 -0.21 2.78
C LEU A 138 -2.51 0.81 3.91
N ASN A 139 -1.56 1.73 3.99
CA ASN A 139 -1.60 2.93 4.83
C ASN A 139 -0.98 4.08 4.03
N ASP A 140 -1.09 5.30 4.54
CA ASP A 140 -0.57 6.52 3.89
C ASP A 140 0.95 6.51 3.60
N ALA A 141 1.70 5.53 4.14
CA ALA A 141 3.16 5.45 4.05
C ALA A 141 3.71 4.32 3.14
N THR A 142 2.86 3.54 2.45
CA THR A 142 3.32 2.32 1.76
C THR A 142 3.35 2.45 0.23
N PHE A 143 4.51 2.74 -0.38
CA PHE A 143 4.79 2.32 -1.77
C PHE A 143 6.28 2.00 -2.00
N LEU A 144 6.62 0.70 -2.01
CA LEU A 144 7.60 0.11 -2.93
C LEU A 144 7.08 -1.27 -3.33
N ILE A 145 6.49 -1.37 -4.52
CA ILE A 145 5.96 -2.62 -5.07
C ILE A 145 7.02 -3.18 -6.03
N LEU A 146 7.70 -4.26 -5.65
CA LEU A 146 8.63 -4.95 -6.55
C LEU A 146 7.89 -5.99 -7.40
N HIS A 147 8.28 -6.08 -8.67
CA HIS A 147 7.80 -7.09 -9.61
C HIS A 147 8.64 -8.37 -9.46
N THR A 148 7.99 -9.50 -9.20
CA THR A 148 8.63 -10.80 -9.43
C THR A 148 8.35 -11.19 -10.88
N LYS A 149 9.40 -11.27 -11.73
CA LYS A 149 9.27 -11.93 -13.03
C LYS A 149 9.01 -13.42 -12.80
N SER A 150 7.99 -13.94 -13.47
CA SER A 150 7.68 -15.38 -13.59
C SER A 150 8.62 -16.05 -14.57
#